data_AF-A0A0G0K7N0-F1
#
_entry.id   AF-A0A0G0K7N0-F1
#
_cell.length_a   1.000
_cell.length_b   1.000
_cell.length_c   1.000
_cell.angle_alpha   90.00
_cell.angle_beta   90.00
_cell.angle_gamma   90.00
#
_symmetry.space_group_name_H-M   'P 1'
#
loop_
_entity.id
_entity.type
_entity.pdbx_description
1 polymer ?
#
loop_
_entity_poly.entity_id
_entity_poly.type
_entity_poly.pdbx_seq_one_letter_code
_entity_poly.pdbx_strand_id
1 'polypeptide(L)'
;SFINSINDWVGRIADAGATHIAIGTPYDPEFLPYMKLWVAEARKRGLNVWFRGNFSGWEGWFGYAKIAPGEHILLTKVFIRSNPDLFENGDIFTPCTECENGVIGDPRFTGDVDGFRNFLIESYIASSDSFKSISRNVKSGYFSMNGDVARIVMDKKTTENLGGIVVIDHYVSSPSQLASDITDIATSSGGKVVLGEIGVPIPDIHGDIDIYEQEDWLNNVLALVAKNPDLIGINYWTASGSSTSLWYENGEAKPALGVLSSYYKPEVLSGKVEDSKGRPMSKAKVMVDAKYSISDNAGNFSVVKNPSSSKLIVSAKGYKEVSIEVENSSKEGIFIVLQKENENFIYKLKLWIADIFGKIKIRF
;
A
#
# COMPACT_ATOMS: atom_id res chain seq x y z
N SER A 1 31.63 4.15 -4.59
CA SER A 1 31.77 3.34 -3.35
C SER A 1 30.43 2.71 -3.02
N PHE A 2 30.39 1.68 -2.19
CA PHE A 2 29.14 1.04 -1.74
C PHE A 2 28.16 2.06 -1.10
N ILE A 3 28.68 3.01 -0.29
CA ILE A 3 27.87 4.07 0.35
C ILE A 3 27.19 4.97 -0.69
N ASN A 4 27.90 5.37 -1.76
CA ASN A 4 27.29 6.20 -2.81
C ASN A 4 26.14 5.45 -3.50
N SER A 5 26.29 4.13 -3.70
CA SER A 5 25.23 3.32 -4.27
C SER A 5 23.97 3.27 -3.38
N ILE A 6 24.11 3.19 -2.05
CA ILE A 6 22.95 3.25 -1.13
C ILE A 6 22.22 4.58 -1.25
N ASN A 7 22.94 5.71 -1.15
CA ASN A 7 22.32 7.03 -1.24
C ASN A 7 21.57 7.21 -2.58
N ASP A 8 22.19 6.80 -3.68
CA ASP A 8 21.58 6.90 -5.01
C ASP A 8 20.30 6.05 -5.10
N TRP A 9 20.32 4.81 -4.62
CA TRP A 9 19.12 3.95 -4.63
C TRP A 9 18.00 4.48 -3.74
N VAL A 10 18.32 4.90 -2.52
CA VAL A 10 17.33 5.48 -1.60
C VAL A 10 16.73 6.76 -2.17
N GLY A 11 17.56 7.62 -2.80
CA GLY A 11 17.10 8.82 -3.49
C GLY A 11 16.09 8.49 -4.59
N ARG A 12 16.41 7.52 -5.45
CA ARG A 12 15.53 7.07 -6.55
C ARG A 12 14.20 6.50 -6.05
N ILE A 13 14.23 5.73 -4.96
CA ILE A 13 13.02 5.16 -4.34
C ILE A 13 12.13 6.28 -3.77
N ALA A 14 12.73 7.27 -3.09
CA ALA A 14 12.00 8.45 -2.61
C ALA A 14 11.41 9.28 -3.76
N ASP A 15 12.19 9.47 -4.83
CA ASP A 15 11.75 10.20 -6.03
C ASP A 15 10.64 9.47 -6.80
N ALA A 16 10.52 8.15 -6.65
CA ALA A 16 9.37 7.37 -7.14
C ALA A 16 8.10 7.58 -6.29
N GLY A 17 8.21 8.23 -5.12
CA GLY A 17 7.07 8.55 -4.25
C GLY A 17 6.74 7.50 -3.20
N ALA A 18 7.64 6.54 -2.98
CA ALA A 18 7.46 5.57 -1.91
C ALA A 18 7.34 6.30 -0.56
N THR A 19 6.53 5.74 0.35
CA THR A 19 6.44 6.20 1.74
C THR A 19 7.34 5.39 2.67
N HIS A 20 7.68 4.18 2.26
CA HIS A 20 8.52 3.24 2.98
C HIS A 20 9.57 2.66 2.03
N ILE A 21 10.71 2.25 2.57
CA ILE A 21 11.67 1.37 1.90
C ILE A 21 11.76 0.05 2.65
N ALA A 22 11.64 -1.07 1.94
CA ALA A 22 11.88 -2.40 2.50
C ALA A 22 13.39 -2.72 2.52
N ILE A 23 13.90 -3.16 3.67
CA ILE A 23 15.30 -3.55 3.85
C ILE A 23 15.36 -5.02 4.29
N GLY A 24 15.94 -5.87 3.44
CA GLY A 24 16.15 -7.31 3.68
C GLY A 24 17.51 -7.66 4.31
N THR A 25 18.23 -6.69 4.88
CA THR A 25 19.51 -6.96 5.56
C THR A 25 19.27 -7.87 6.78
N PRO A 26 20.07 -8.95 6.96
CA PRO A 26 19.91 -9.83 8.11
C PRO A 26 20.07 -9.11 9.45
N TYR A 27 19.48 -9.66 10.50
CA TYR A 27 19.47 -9.07 11.84
C TYR A 27 20.70 -9.41 12.68
N ASP A 28 21.63 -10.21 12.16
CA ASP A 28 22.84 -10.61 12.86
C ASP A 28 23.80 -9.41 13.07
N PRO A 29 24.58 -9.39 14.17
CA PRO A 29 25.38 -8.23 14.58
C PRO A 29 26.35 -7.68 13.51
N GLU A 30 26.94 -8.53 12.68
CA GLU A 30 27.88 -8.14 11.63
C GLU A 30 27.22 -7.40 10.47
N PHE A 31 25.91 -7.57 10.26
CA PHE A 31 25.16 -6.87 9.22
C PHE A 31 24.58 -5.53 9.68
N LEU A 32 24.53 -5.29 10.99
CA LEU A 32 24.02 -4.04 11.59
C LEU A 32 24.65 -2.76 11.00
N PRO A 33 25.97 -2.67 10.74
CA PRO A 33 26.55 -1.47 10.14
C PRO A 33 25.91 -1.13 8.79
N TYR A 34 25.62 -2.14 7.96
CA TYR A 34 24.98 -1.94 6.66
C TYR A 34 23.52 -1.54 6.80
N MET A 35 22.80 -2.18 7.72
CA MET A 35 21.42 -1.80 8.04
C MET A 35 21.32 -0.35 8.51
N LYS A 36 22.22 0.07 9.42
CA LYS A 36 22.29 1.46 9.91
C LYS A 36 22.51 2.46 8.77
N LEU A 37 23.33 2.13 7.78
CA LEU A 37 23.54 2.97 6.60
C LEU A 37 22.25 3.12 5.79
N TRP A 38 21.58 2.02 5.46
CA TRP A 38 20.30 2.06 4.74
C TRP A 38 19.23 2.88 5.49
N VAL A 39 19.07 2.63 6.79
CA VAL A 39 18.11 3.36 7.63
C VAL A 39 18.45 4.85 7.65
N ALA A 40 19.71 5.21 7.88
CA ALA A 40 20.12 6.61 7.94
C ALA A 40 19.87 7.35 6.62
N GLU A 41 20.18 6.74 5.47
CA GLU A 41 19.87 7.35 4.17
C GLU A 41 18.36 7.44 3.92
N ALA A 42 17.57 6.43 4.31
CA ALA A 42 16.12 6.46 4.20
C ALA A 42 15.51 7.66 4.95
N ARG A 43 15.96 7.90 6.20
CA ARG A 43 15.48 9.04 7.00
C ARG A 43 15.81 10.39 6.40
N LYS A 44 17.00 10.54 5.81
CA LYS A 44 17.38 11.80 5.12
C LYS A 44 16.41 12.16 3.98
N ARG A 45 15.71 11.17 3.43
CA ARG A 45 14.71 11.34 2.36
C ARG A 45 13.26 11.29 2.87
N GLY A 46 13.05 11.25 4.18
CA GLY A 46 11.71 11.21 4.79
C GLY A 46 10.98 9.89 4.60
N LEU A 47 11.70 8.80 4.27
CA LEU A 47 11.12 7.48 4.14
C LEU A 47 11.01 6.79 5.50
N ASN A 48 9.89 6.12 5.74
CA ASN A 48 9.80 5.11 6.77
C ASN A 48 10.54 3.84 6.35
N VAL A 49 10.87 2.96 7.30
CA VAL A 49 11.55 1.71 7.01
C VAL A 49 10.63 0.53 7.29
N TRP A 50 10.56 -0.38 6.33
CA TRP A 50 10.02 -1.71 6.54
C TRP A 50 11.19 -2.70 6.67
N PHE A 51 11.48 -3.11 7.90
CA PHE A 51 12.48 -4.14 8.17
C PHE A 51 11.91 -5.50 7.78
N ARG A 52 12.44 -6.10 6.71
CA ARG A 52 12.05 -7.41 6.15
C ARG A 52 13.23 -8.39 6.13
N GLY A 53 14.14 -8.27 7.08
CA GLY A 53 15.27 -9.20 7.24
C GLY A 53 14.87 -10.47 7.99
N ASN A 54 15.87 -11.29 8.29
CA ASN A 54 15.75 -12.42 9.20
C ASN A 54 17.10 -12.64 9.90
N PHE A 55 17.15 -13.47 10.93
CA PHE A 55 18.43 -13.98 11.45
C PHE A 55 18.97 -15.03 10.49
N SER A 56 20.25 -14.98 10.16
CA SER A 56 20.85 -15.87 9.17
C SER A 56 20.70 -17.35 9.54
N GLY A 57 20.69 -17.67 10.83
CA GLY A 57 20.42 -19.01 11.34
C GLY A 57 18.98 -19.52 11.13
N TRP A 58 18.01 -18.69 10.75
CA TRP A 58 16.64 -19.16 10.48
C TRP A 58 16.59 -20.13 9.30
N GLU A 59 17.29 -19.78 8.22
CA GLU A 59 17.38 -20.59 7.00
C GLU A 59 18.74 -21.30 6.87
N GLY A 60 19.72 -20.93 7.70
CA GLY A 60 21.11 -21.38 7.60
C GLY A 60 21.90 -20.64 6.52
N TRP A 61 21.55 -19.38 6.27
CA TRP A 61 22.28 -18.53 5.32
C TRP A 61 23.73 -18.34 5.75
N PHE A 62 24.61 -18.11 4.77
CA PHE A 62 26.04 -17.83 4.99
C PHE A 62 26.78 -18.87 5.84
N GLY A 63 26.28 -20.11 5.92
CA GLY A 63 26.86 -21.19 6.72
C GLY A 63 26.51 -21.14 8.21
N TYR A 64 25.54 -20.31 8.62
CA TYR A 64 25.04 -20.28 9.99
C TYR A 64 24.37 -21.60 10.38
N ALA A 65 24.56 -22.01 11.63
CA ALA A 65 23.80 -23.12 12.20
C ALA A 65 22.32 -22.74 12.29
N LYS A 66 21.45 -23.72 12.04
CA LYS A 66 20.01 -23.55 12.17
C LYS A 66 19.63 -23.28 13.63
N ILE A 67 18.88 -22.21 13.88
CA ILE A 67 18.40 -21.83 15.22
C ILE A 67 17.01 -22.38 15.50
N ALA A 68 16.69 -22.68 16.75
CA ALA A 68 15.34 -23.14 17.11
C ALA A 68 14.30 -22.00 17.07
N PRO A 69 12.99 -22.28 16.91
CA PRO A 69 11.96 -21.23 16.91
C PRO A 69 11.96 -20.35 18.16
N GLY A 70 12.14 -20.95 19.35
CA GLY A 70 12.23 -20.18 20.60
C GLY A 70 13.50 -19.31 20.69
N GLU A 71 14.59 -19.73 20.06
CA GLU A 71 15.82 -18.94 19.96
C GLU A 71 15.63 -17.75 19.01
N HIS A 72 14.97 -17.96 17.87
CA HIS A 72 14.61 -16.88 16.94
C HIS A 72 13.77 -15.78 17.62
N ILE A 73 12.75 -16.17 18.40
CA ILE A 73 11.91 -15.23 19.16
C ILE A 73 12.76 -14.46 20.18
N LEU A 74 13.67 -15.14 20.89
CA LEU A 74 14.56 -14.50 21.86
C LEU A 74 15.49 -13.48 21.18
N LEU A 75 16.13 -13.87 20.07
CA LEU A 75 17.01 -13.00 19.30
C LEU A 75 16.27 -11.78 18.77
N THR A 76 15.03 -11.96 18.29
CA THR A 76 14.16 -10.85 17.86
C THR A 76 13.97 -9.82 18.98
N LYS A 77 13.64 -10.27 20.19
CA LYS A 77 13.48 -9.37 21.36
C LYS A 77 14.78 -8.64 21.69
N VAL A 78 15.91 -9.35 21.67
CA VAL A 78 17.23 -8.78 21.96
C VAL A 78 17.60 -7.74 20.91
N PHE A 79 17.42 -8.04 19.62
CA PHE A 79 17.70 -7.13 18.51
C PHE A 79 16.92 -5.83 18.64
N ILE A 80 15.60 -5.90 18.84
CA ILE A 80 14.75 -4.71 19.00
C ILE A 80 15.21 -3.85 20.19
N ARG A 81 15.40 -4.48 21.35
CA ARG A 81 15.73 -3.76 22.59
C ARG A 81 17.14 -3.18 22.62
N SER A 82 18.08 -3.84 21.94
CA SER A 82 19.49 -3.42 21.91
C SER A 82 19.76 -2.35 20.85
N ASN A 83 18.84 -2.12 19.93
CA ASN A 83 18.99 -1.17 18.83
C ASN A 83 17.82 -0.18 18.71
N PRO A 84 17.42 0.53 19.80
CA PRO A 84 16.27 1.43 19.77
C PRO A 84 16.48 2.66 18.85
N ASP A 85 17.71 2.92 18.44
CA ASP A 85 18.13 3.97 17.50
C ASP A 85 17.82 3.63 16.04
N LEU A 86 17.59 2.36 15.70
CA LEU A 86 17.19 1.95 14.35
C LEU A 86 15.74 2.33 14.01
N PHE A 87 14.89 2.42 15.02
CA PHE A 87 13.45 2.43 14.85
C PHE A 87 12.82 3.78 15.11
N GLU A 88 11.92 4.19 14.22
CA GLU A 88 11.08 5.38 14.33
C GLU A 88 9.59 5.04 14.30
N ASN A 89 8.78 5.96 14.82
CA ASN A 89 7.32 5.78 14.76
C ASN A 89 6.84 5.80 13.32
N GLY A 90 6.02 4.81 12.95
CA GLY A 90 5.54 4.66 11.57
C GLY A 90 6.32 3.61 10.76
N ASP A 91 7.42 3.08 11.29
CA ASP A 91 8.09 1.93 10.70
C ASP A 91 7.24 0.66 10.75
N ILE A 92 7.66 -0.32 9.94
CA ILE A 92 7.13 -1.66 9.91
C ILE A 92 8.25 -2.65 10.20
N PHE A 93 8.01 -3.65 11.05
CA PHE A 93 8.96 -4.69 11.38
C PHE A 93 8.34 -6.08 11.19
N THR A 94 8.96 -6.86 10.30
CA THR A 94 8.62 -8.26 10.06
C THR A 94 9.61 -9.12 10.83
N PRO A 95 9.20 -9.82 11.90
CA PRO A 95 10.12 -10.66 12.67
C PRO A 95 10.75 -11.78 11.85
N CYS A 96 10.00 -12.28 10.88
CA CYS A 96 10.38 -13.42 10.06
C CYS A 96 9.68 -13.27 8.70
N THR A 97 10.48 -12.92 7.69
CA THR A 97 10.06 -12.85 6.29
C THR A 97 10.07 -14.28 5.73
N GLU A 98 9.00 -14.67 5.03
CA GLU A 98 8.82 -16.01 4.42
C GLU A 98 9.16 -17.16 5.39
N CYS A 99 8.48 -17.18 6.53
CA CYS A 99 8.79 -18.12 7.61
C CYS A 99 8.77 -19.60 7.21
N GLU A 100 8.01 -19.94 6.16
CA GLU A 100 7.99 -21.28 5.56
C GLU A 100 9.35 -21.78 5.07
N ASN A 101 10.29 -20.88 4.75
CA ASN A 101 11.62 -21.24 4.25
C ASN A 101 12.58 -21.66 5.38
N GLY A 102 12.25 -21.33 6.63
CA GLY A 102 13.13 -21.56 7.78
C GLY A 102 12.96 -22.90 8.46
N VAL A 103 13.42 -22.96 9.72
CA VAL A 103 13.50 -24.20 10.50
C VAL A 103 12.15 -24.86 10.79
N ILE A 104 11.04 -24.09 10.83
CA ILE A 104 9.70 -24.64 11.04
C ILE A 104 9.14 -25.30 9.78
N GLY A 105 9.73 -24.98 8.62
CA GLY A 105 9.34 -25.50 7.33
C GLY A 105 7.99 -24.99 6.84
N ASP A 106 7.70 -25.37 5.60
CA ASP A 106 6.48 -24.98 4.91
C ASP A 106 5.29 -25.83 5.39
N PRO A 107 4.22 -25.22 5.92
CA PRO A 107 3.07 -25.94 6.46
C PRO A 107 2.32 -26.76 5.40
N ARG A 108 2.48 -26.46 4.11
CA ARG A 108 1.94 -27.29 3.01
C ARG A 108 2.60 -28.67 2.96
N PHE A 109 3.87 -28.76 3.35
CA PHE A 109 4.66 -30.00 3.31
C PHE A 109 4.79 -30.66 4.68
N THR A 110 4.94 -29.89 5.75
CA THR A 110 5.04 -30.44 7.11
C THR A 110 3.69 -30.91 7.64
N GLY A 111 2.59 -30.31 7.16
CA GLY A 111 1.24 -30.54 7.67
C GLY A 111 0.97 -29.88 9.03
N ASP A 112 1.95 -29.17 9.61
CA ASP A 112 1.85 -28.54 10.93
C ASP A 112 1.40 -27.07 10.82
N VAL A 113 0.17 -26.87 10.35
CA VAL A 113 -0.43 -25.53 10.23
C VAL A 113 -0.57 -24.85 11.59
N ASP A 114 -0.95 -25.60 12.63
CA ASP A 114 -1.18 -25.03 13.96
C ASP A 114 0.13 -24.63 14.66
N GLY A 115 1.20 -25.44 14.52
CA GLY A 115 2.53 -25.07 14.98
C GLY A 115 3.04 -23.82 14.28
N PHE A 116 2.84 -23.71 12.96
CA PHE A 116 3.21 -22.52 12.19
C PHE A 116 2.46 -21.27 12.70
N ARG A 117 1.14 -21.35 12.87
CA ARG A 117 0.31 -20.26 13.42
C ARG A 117 0.77 -19.82 14.80
N ASN A 118 1.04 -20.77 15.70
CA ASN A 118 1.50 -20.47 17.06
C ASN A 118 2.83 -19.72 17.04
N PHE A 119 3.77 -20.13 16.19
CA PHE A 119 5.05 -19.43 16.03
C PHE A 119 4.87 -17.98 15.56
N LEU A 120 4.00 -17.73 14.57
CA LEU A 120 3.71 -16.35 14.12
C LEU A 120 3.14 -15.50 15.25
N ILE A 121 2.17 -16.03 15.99
CA ILE A 121 1.50 -15.32 17.10
C ILE A 121 2.51 -15.01 18.22
N GLU A 122 3.33 -15.97 18.63
CA GLU A 122 4.35 -15.75 19.66
C GLU A 122 5.41 -14.73 19.21
N SER A 123 5.84 -14.80 17.95
CA SER A 123 6.76 -13.82 17.35
C SER A 123 6.16 -12.41 17.29
N TYR A 124 4.86 -12.30 16.98
CA TYR A 124 4.13 -11.03 16.98
C TYR A 124 4.05 -10.40 18.36
N ILE A 125 3.70 -11.20 19.38
CA ILE A 125 3.61 -10.74 20.76
C ILE A 125 4.99 -10.29 21.24
N ALA A 126 6.02 -11.10 21.02
CA ALA A 126 7.38 -10.82 21.46
C ALA A 126 7.97 -9.53 20.84
N SER A 127 7.75 -9.32 19.55
CA SER A 127 8.20 -8.10 18.85
C SER A 127 7.40 -6.88 19.28
N SER A 128 6.07 -6.97 19.35
CA SER A 128 5.19 -5.88 19.79
C SER A 128 5.49 -5.42 21.22
N ASP A 129 5.67 -6.36 22.16
CA ASP A 129 6.05 -6.06 23.54
C ASP A 129 7.45 -5.42 23.63
N SER A 130 8.35 -5.82 22.74
CA SER A 130 9.70 -5.25 22.69
C SER A 130 9.68 -3.79 22.22
N PHE A 131 8.93 -3.47 21.16
CA PHE A 131 8.75 -2.08 20.72
C PHE A 131 8.07 -1.21 21.78
N LYS A 132 7.04 -1.75 22.45
CA LYS A 132 6.39 -1.07 23.58
C LYS A 132 7.39 -0.77 24.70
N SER A 133 8.28 -1.71 25.03
CA SER A 133 9.28 -1.54 26.10
C SER A 133 10.31 -0.45 25.81
N ILE A 134 10.57 -0.14 24.53
CA ILE A 134 11.45 0.96 24.11
C ILE A 134 10.69 2.22 23.69
N SER A 135 9.38 2.29 23.98
CA SER A 135 8.51 3.43 23.66
C SER A 135 8.52 3.81 22.17
N ARG A 136 8.51 2.80 21.29
CA ARG A 136 8.41 2.98 19.82
C ARG A 136 7.07 2.45 19.31
N ASN A 137 6.45 3.21 18.41
CA ASN A 137 5.24 2.82 17.69
C ASN A 137 5.63 2.29 16.30
N VAL A 138 6.23 1.10 16.29
CA VAL A 138 6.53 0.33 15.07
C VAL A 138 5.44 -0.72 14.89
N LYS A 139 4.89 -0.82 13.67
CA LYS A 139 3.93 -1.87 13.35
C LYS A 139 4.66 -3.19 13.19
N SER A 140 4.34 -4.18 14.02
CA SER A 140 4.81 -5.55 13.79
C SER A 140 3.69 -6.45 13.28
N GLY A 141 4.03 -7.71 12.98
CA GLY A 141 3.06 -8.69 12.48
C GLY A 141 2.91 -8.74 10.96
N TYR A 142 3.76 -8.04 10.23
CA TYR A 142 3.77 -8.04 8.76
C TYR A 142 4.51 -9.28 8.22
N PHE A 143 4.11 -10.47 8.66
CA PHE A 143 4.69 -11.75 8.23
C PHE A 143 4.34 -12.00 6.77
N SER A 144 5.31 -11.77 5.89
CA SER A 144 5.14 -12.10 4.49
C SER A 144 5.32 -13.59 4.28
N MET A 145 4.48 -14.16 3.43
CA MET A 145 4.48 -15.57 3.08
C MET A 145 3.89 -15.72 1.68
N ASN A 146 4.16 -16.84 1.03
CA ASN A 146 3.56 -17.15 -0.27
C ASN A 146 2.02 -17.11 -0.17
N GLY A 147 1.35 -16.62 -1.23
CA GLY A 147 -0.10 -16.43 -1.22
C GLY A 147 -0.91 -17.70 -0.94
N ASP A 148 -0.38 -18.88 -1.29
CA ASP A 148 -1.02 -20.16 -0.99
C ASP A 148 -0.74 -20.69 0.43
N VAL A 149 0.42 -20.37 1.00
CA VAL A 149 0.69 -20.53 2.44
C VAL A 149 -0.29 -19.67 3.24
N ALA A 150 -0.50 -18.41 2.84
CA ALA A 150 -1.45 -17.51 3.48
C ALA A 150 -2.87 -18.08 3.51
N ARG A 151 -3.32 -18.74 2.42
CA ARG A 151 -4.68 -19.33 2.35
C ARG A 151 -4.92 -20.44 3.37
N ILE A 152 -3.90 -21.16 3.80
CA ILE A 152 -4.04 -22.23 4.80
C ILE A 152 -3.74 -21.74 6.22
N VAL A 153 -2.79 -20.80 6.36
CA VAL A 153 -2.35 -20.30 7.68
C VAL A 153 -3.29 -19.23 8.21
N MET A 154 -3.72 -18.28 7.38
CA MET A 154 -4.36 -17.04 7.83
C MET A 154 -5.89 -17.17 7.90
N ASP A 155 -6.38 -17.94 8.86
CA ASP A 155 -7.79 -17.92 9.22
C ASP A 155 -8.18 -16.67 10.03
N LYS A 156 -9.47 -16.48 10.32
CA LYS A 156 -9.98 -15.31 11.04
C LYS A 156 -9.33 -15.11 12.41
N LYS A 157 -9.16 -16.20 13.17
CA LYS A 157 -8.62 -16.15 14.52
C LYS A 157 -7.13 -15.80 14.51
N THR A 158 -6.37 -16.43 13.62
CA THR A 158 -4.94 -16.18 13.44
C THR A 158 -4.73 -14.74 12.99
N THR A 159 -5.50 -14.30 11.99
CA THR A 159 -5.41 -12.94 11.45
C THR A 159 -5.75 -11.89 12.51
N GLU A 160 -6.79 -12.10 13.32
CA GLU A 160 -7.11 -11.22 14.45
C GLU A 160 -5.97 -11.16 15.47
N ASN A 161 -5.40 -12.32 15.85
CA ASN A 161 -4.27 -12.39 16.78
C ASN A 161 -2.98 -11.75 16.25
N LEU A 162 -2.85 -11.58 14.93
CA LEU A 162 -1.73 -10.93 14.25
C LEU A 162 -2.01 -9.46 13.90
N GLY A 163 -3.09 -8.88 14.44
CA GLY A 163 -3.41 -7.46 14.26
C GLY A 163 -4.24 -7.14 13.00
N GLY A 164 -4.87 -8.14 12.39
CA GLY A 164 -5.82 -7.97 11.30
C GLY A 164 -5.19 -7.73 9.93
N ILE A 165 -3.91 -8.04 9.76
CA ILE A 165 -3.16 -7.84 8.51
C ILE A 165 -2.66 -9.19 7.99
N VAL A 166 -2.79 -9.40 6.69
CA VAL A 166 -2.21 -10.52 5.94
C VAL A 166 -1.24 -9.97 4.92
N VAL A 167 0.04 -10.35 5.01
CA VAL A 167 1.06 -9.93 4.04
C VAL A 167 1.36 -11.11 3.13
N ILE A 168 1.29 -10.90 1.82
CA ILE A 168 1.57 -11.95 0.83
C ILE A 168 2.70 -11.55 -0.12
N ASP A 169 3.64 -12.46 -0.31
CA ASP A 169 4.64 -12.42 -1.37
C ASP A 169 4.06 -13.25 -2.50
N HIS A 170 3.54 -12.58 -3.53
CA HIS A 170 2.59 -13.22 -4.44
C HIS A 170 2.84 -12.86 -5.90
N TYR A 171 3.41 -13.83 -6.61
CA TYR A 171 3.70 -13.76 -8.03
C TYR A 171 2.73 -14.66 -8.79
N VAL A 172 1.95 -14.09 -9.69
CA VAL A 172 0.92 -14.80 -10.47
C VAL A 172 0.95 -14.39 -11.93
N SER A 173 0.51 -15.26 -12.83
CA SER A 173 0.64 -15.06 -14.27
C SER A 173 -0.22 -13.92 -14.81
N SER A 174 -1.33 -13.57 -14.15
CA SER A 174 -2.27 -12.57 -14.65
C SER A 174 -2.67 -11.50 -13.62
N PRO A 175 -2.88 -10.25 -14.06
CA PRO A 175 -3.37 -9.17 -13.19
C PRO A 175 -4.70 -9.46 -12.50
N SER A 176 -5.63 -10.11 -13.21
CA SER A 176 -6.96 -10.46 -12.68
C SER A 176 -6.88 -11.51 -11.58
N GLN A 177 -5.97 -12.49 -11.71
CA GLN A 177 -5.72 -13.47 -10.66
C GLN A 177 -5.22 -12.78 -9.39
N LEU A 178 -4.26 -11.85 -9.48
CA LEU A 178 -3.75 -11.14 -8.30
C LEU A 178 -4.89 -10.39 -7.57
N ALA A 179 -5.73 -9.68 -8.33
CA ALA A 179 -6.86 -8.94 -7.76
C ALA A 179 -7.91 -9.85 -7.11
N SER A 180 -8.20 -11.01 -7.72
CA SER A 180 -9.09 -12.02 -7.14
C SER A 180 -8.49 -12.60 -5.85
N ASP A 181 -7.22 -12.96 -5.88
CA ASP A 181 -6.51 -13.59 -4.77
C ASP A 181 -6.48 -12.69 -3.53
N ILE A 182 -6.26 -11.38 -3.71
CA ILE A 182 -6.37 -10.40 -2.63
C ILE A 182 -7.78 -10.41 -2.01
N THR A 183 -8.82 -10.44 -2.84
CA THR A 183 -10.22 -10.44 -2.37
C THR A 183 -10.55 -11.71 -1.62
N ASP A 184 -10.13 -12.86 -2.14
CA ASP A 184 -10.37 -14.17 -1.54
C ASP A 184 -9.66 -14.29 -0.19
N ILE A 185 -8.39 -13.88 -0.12
CA ILE A 185 -7.59 -13.91 1.11
C ILE A 185 -8.19 -12.95 2.14
N ALA A 186 -8.55 -11.72 1.76
CA ALA A 186 -9.22 -10.78 2.67
C ALA A 186 -10.54 -11.36 3.22
N THR A 187 -11.34 -11.98 2.35
CA THR A 187 -12.64 -12.55 2.72
C THR A 187 -12.50 -13.75 3.66
N SER A 188 -11.58 -14.67 3.36
CA SER A 188 -11.39 -15.89 4.15
C SER A 188 -10.73 -15.62 5.50
N SER A 189 -9.72 -14.75 5.51
CA SER A 189 -8.97 -14.35 6.70
C SER A 189 -9.69 -13.30 7.55
N GLY A 190 -10.63 -12.56 6.98
CA GLY A 190 -11.25 -11.40 7.63
C GLY A 190 -10.29 -10.22 7.87
N GLY A 191 -9.05 -10.26 7.36
CA GLY A 191 -8.05 -9.22 7.49
C GLY A 191 -7.95 -8.29 6.28
N LYS A 192 -7.09 -7.28 6.41
CA LYS A 192 -6.64 -6.45 5.30
C LYS A 192 -5.35 -7.02 4.71
N VAL A 193 -5.18 -6.87 3.41
CA VAL A 193 -4.06 -7.44 2.67
C VAL A 193 -3.01 -6.39 2.38
N VAL A 194 -1.75 -6.79 2.48
CA VAL A 194 -0.58 -6.05 1.97
C VAL A 194 0.14 -6.97 1.01
N LEU A 195 0.51 -6.44 -0.16
CA LEU A 195 1.41 -7.14 -1.06
C LEU A 195 2.84 -6.90 -0.56
N GLY A 196 3.42 -7.90 0.12
CA GLY A 196 4.78 -7.86 0.65
C GLY A 196 5.82 -7.94 -0.44
N GLU A 197 5.52 -8.70 -1.49
CA GLU A 197 6.27 -8.71 -2.73
C GLU A 197 5.32 -8.88 -3.91
N ILE A 198 5.47 -7.97 -4.86
CA ILE A 198 5.02 -8.15 -6.24
C ILE A 198 6.14 -7.73 -7.16
N GLY A 199 6.24 -8.39 -8.29
CA GLY A 199 7.23 -8.05 -9.30
C GLY A 199 6.94 -8.77 -10.59
N VAL A 200 7.21 -8.10 -11.69
CA VAL A 200 7.07 -8.66 -13.03
C VAL A 200 8.27 -8.16 -13.86
N PRO A 201 8.86 -8.96 -14.76
CA PRO A 201 8.61 -10.39 -14.96
C PRO A 201 9.35 -11.31 -14.01
N ILE A 202 8.72 -12.44 -13.72
CA ILE A 202 9.34 -13.69 -13.28
C ILE A 202 9.23 -14.66 -14.45
N PRO A 203 10.34 -15.07 -15.10
CA PRO A 203 10.30 -15.84 -16.35
C PRO A 203 9.44 -17.11 -16.28
N ASP A 204 9.51 -17.85 -15.18
CA ASP A 204 8.76 -19.10 -15.00
C ASP A 204 7.25 -18.90 -14.80
N ILE A 205 6.81 -17.66 -14.55
CA ILE A 205 5.41 -17.31 -14.26
C ILE A 205 4.78 -16.50 -15.39
N HIS A 206 5.52 -15.53 -15.93
CA HIS A 206 5.03 -14.56 -16.91
C HIS A 206 5.52 -14.86 -18.34
N GLY A 207 6.51 -15.74 -18.49
CA GLY A 207 7.25 -15.91 -19.75
C GLY A 207 8.32 -14.83 -19.95
N ASP A 208 8.90 -14.84 -21.14
CA ASP A 208 9.90 -13.88 -21.59
C ASP A 208 9.18 -12.64 -22.17
N ILE A 209 8.74 -11.76 -21.27
CA ILE A 209 8.09 -10.50 -21.64
C ILE A 209 9.09 -9.34 -21.61
N ASP A 210 8.89 -8.36 -22.49
CA ASP A 210 9.77 -7.20 -22.60
C ASP A 210 9.44 -6.07 -21.60
N ILE A 211 10.17 -4.96 -21.67
CA ILE A 211 10.03 -3.81 -20.76
C ILE A 211 8.71 -3.05 -20.89
N TYR A 212 8.05 -3.10 -22.05
CA TYR A 212 6.76 -2.46 -22.29
C TYR A 212 5.63 -3.39 -21.88
N GLU A 213 5.79 -4.69 -22.07
CA GLU A 213 4.87 -5.69 -21.51
C GLU A 213 4.92 -5.70 -19.97
N GLN A 214 6.10 -5.47 -19.37
CA GLN A 214 6.24 -5.21 -17.93
C GLN A 214 5.42 -4.00 -17.48
N GLU A 215 5.51 -2.89 -18.23
CA GLU A 215 4.75 -1.66 -17.99
C GLU A 215 3.24 -1.90 -18.08
N ASP A 216 2.78 -2.54 -19.15
CA ASP A 216 1.36 -2.85 -19.38
C ASP A 216 0.81 -3.79 -18.30
N TRP A 217 1.57 -4.81 -17.92
CA TRP A 217 1.16 -5.72 -16.84
C TRP A 217 0.99 -4.96 -15.53
N LEU A 218 1.94 -4.08 -15.18
CA LEU A 218 1.85 -3.26 -13.97
C LEU A 218 0.70 -2.28 -14.01
N ASN A 219 0.46 -1.65 -15.16
CA ASN A 219 -0.66 -0.73 -15.32
C ASN A 219 -1.99 -1.45 -15.10
N ASN A 220 -2.14 -2.63 -15.72
CA ASN A 220 -3.34 -3.45 -15.59
C ASN A 220 -3.57 -3.92 -14.14
N VAL A 221 -2.52 -4.40 -13.47
CA VAL A 221 -2.68 -4.91 -12.10
C VAL A 221 -2.98 -3.79 -11.12
N LEU A 222 -2.28 -2.66 -11.22
CA LEU A 222 -2.48 -1.52 -10.32
C LEU A 222 -3.87 -0.90 -10.52
N ALA A 223 -4.37 -0.86 -11.77
CA ALA A 223 -5.73 -0.40 -12.07
C ALA A 223 -6.83 -1.28 -11.43
N LEU A 224 -6.58 -2.59 -11.33
CA LEU A 224 -7.49 -3.54 -10.70
C LEU A 224 -7.40 -3.45 -9.16
N VAL A 225 -6.19 -3.55 -8.61
CA VAL A 225 -6.02 -3.66 -7.16
C VAL A 225 -6.23 -2.33 -6.42
N ALA A 226 -6.02 -1.18 -7.08
CA ALA A 226 -6.31 0.14 -6.48
C ALA A 226 -7.80 0.35 -6.16
N LYS A 227 -8.69 -0.43 -6.78
CA LYS A 227 -10.13 -0.43 -6.52
C LYS A 227 -10.53 -1.33 -5.36
N ASN A 228 -9.62 -2.17 -4.87
CA ASN A 228 -9.88 -3.12 -3.80
C ASN A 228 -9.74 -2.43 -2.42
N PRO A 229 -10.81 -2.28 -1.63
CA PRO A 229 -10.74 -1.63 -0.31
C PRO A 229 -10.05 -2.49 0.76
N ASP A 230 -9.75 -3.75 0.47
CA ASP A 230 -9.04 -4.65 1.36
C ASP A 230 -7.53 -4.61 1.17
N LEU A 231 -7.04 -4.08 0.04
CA LEU A 231 -5.62 -3.82 -0.16
C LEU A 231 -5.22 -2.48 0.49
N ILE A 232 -4.28 -2.53 1.43
CA ILE A 232 -3.84 -1.36 2.21
C ILE A 232 -2.36 -0.99 2.03
N GLY A 233 -1.61 -1.78 1.25
CA GLY A 233 -0.20 -1.49 0.97
C GLY A 233 0.38 -2.40 -0.12
N ILE A 234 1.39 -1.89 -0.81
CA ILE A 234 2.15 -2.59 -1.85
C ILE A 234 3.63 -2.33 -1.61
N ASN A 235 4.43 -3.39 -1.63
CA ASN A 235 5.88 -3.33 -1.72
C ASN A 235 6.32 -4.02 -3.02
N TYR A 236 6.94 -3.25 -3.91
CA TYR A 236 7.39 -3.75 -5.20
C TYR A 236 8.81 -4.33 -5.11
N TRP A 237 8.96 -5.57 -5.56
CA TRP A 237 10.22 -6.30 -5.69
C TRP A 237 10.64 -6.28 -7.17
N THR A 238 11.73 -5.64 -7.61
CA THR A 238 12.76 -4.92 -6.84
C THR A 238 13.15 -3.61 -7.52
N ALA A 239 13.95 -2.81 -6.83
CA ALA A 239 14.66 -1.71 -7.47
C ALA A 239 15.60 -2.21 -8.58
N SER A 240 16.52 -3.13 -8.27
CA SER A 240 17.59 -3.55 -9.18
C SER A 240 18.05 -4.97 -8.92
N GLY A 241 18.69 -5.60 -9.90
CA GLY A 241 19.39 -6.89 -9.72
C GLY A 241 18.52 -8.14 -9.85
N SER A 242 17.24 -7.97 -10.22
CA SER A 242 16.33 -9.06 -10.56
C SER A 242 15.69 -8.83 -11.93
N SER A 243 15.05 -9.88 -12.47
CA SER A 243 14.23 -9.78 -13.68
C SER A 243 13.10 -8.75 -13.53
N THR A 244 12.60 -8.57 -12.31
CA THR A 244 11.53 -7.62 -11.97
C THR A 244 11.98 -6.18 -11.75
N SER A 245 13.29 -5.89 -11.89
CA SER A 245 13.89 -4.58 -11.60
C SER A 245 13.18 -3.40 -12.29
N LEU A 246 13.06 -2.27 -11.58
CA LEU A 246 12.50 -1.00 -12.10
C LEU A 246 13.56 -0.08 -12.70
N TRP A 247 14.83 -0.33 -12.42
CA TRP A 247 15.95 0.39 -12.99
C TRP A 247 16.92 -0.58 -13.68
N TYR A 248 17.55 -0.10 -14.75
CA TYR A 248 18.71 -0.77 -15.34
C TYR A 248 19.93 -0.67 -14.41
N GLU A 249 20.95 -1.48 -14.65
CA GLU A 249 22.19 -1.48 -13.84
C GLU A 249 22.94 -0.13 -13.89
N ASN A 250 22.81 0.61 -14.98
CA ASN A 250 23.34 1.98 -15.12
C ASN A 250 22.52 3.02 -14.34
N GLY A 251 21.44 2.62 -13.69
CA GLY A 251 20.50 3.46 -12.95
C GLY A 251 19.45 4.15 -13.82
N GLU A 252 19.37 3.92 -15.12
CA GLU A 252 18.28 4.47 -15.92
C GLU A 252 16.94 3.82 -15.52
N ALA A 253 15.86 4.60 -15.49
CA ALA A 253 14.54 4.09 -15.13
C ALA A 253 13.91 3.30 -16.29
N LYS A 254 13.25 2.19 -15.98
CA LYS A 254 12.39 1.48 -16.94
C LYS A 254 11.00 2.13 -17.02
N PRO A 255 10.25 1.96 -18.12
CA PRO A 255 8.91 2.53 -18.28
C PRO A 255 7.94 2.16 -17.15
N ALA A 256 8.00 0.91 -16.68
CA ALA A 256 7.26 0.41 -15.52
C ALA A 256 7.35 1.27 -14.25
N LEU A 257 8.48 1.96 -14.02
CA LEU A 257 8.63 2.88 -12.89
C LEU A 257 7.66 4.07 -12.98
N GLY A 258 7.40 4.57 -14.19
CA GLY A 258 6.47 5.68 -14.42
C GLY A 258 5.06 5.32 -13.99
N VAL A 259 4.61 4.10 -14.34
CA VAL A 259 3.33 3.56 -13.90
C VAL A 259 3.29 3.48 -12.37
N LEU A 260 4.24 2.80 -11.74
CA LEU A 260 4.25 2.64 -10.27
C LEU A 260 4.27 3.99 -9.55
N SER A 261 5.11 4.93 -10.01
CA SER A 261 5.22 6.29 -9.48
C SER A 261 3.90 7.05 -9.56
N SER A 262 3.10 6.86 -10.62
CA SER A 262 1.78 7.50 -10.73
C SER A 262 0.79 7.03 -9.66
N TYR A 263 0.91 5.78 -9.18
CA TYR A 263 0.09 5.27 -8.08
C TYR A 263 0.65 5.65 -6.70
N TYR A 264 1.96 5.87 -6.59
CA TYR A 264 2.60 6.36 -5.36
C TYR A 264 2.44 7.86 -5.15
N LYS A 265 2.31 8.62 -6.25
CA LYS A 265 2.04 10.05 -6.28
C LYS A 265 0.73 10.34 -7.02
N PRO A 266 -0.41 9.85 -6.51
CA PRO A 266 -1.67 9.98 -7.22
C PRO A 266 -2.10 11.46 -7.31
N GLU A 267 -2.74 11.81 -8.42
CA GLU A 267 -3.32 13.14 -8.62
C GLU A 267 -4.38 13.40 -7.55
N VAL A 268 -4.38 14.61 -6.97
CA VAL A 268 -5.42 15.05 -6.05
C VAL A 268 -6.36 15.98 -6.80
N LEU A 269 -7.58 15.52 -7.04
CA LEU A 269 -8.65 16.33 -7.60
C LEU A 269 -9.20 17.24 -6.52
N SER A 270 -9.32 18.52 -6.82
CA SER A 270 -9.93 19.50 -5.94
C SER A 270 -10.93 20.36 -6.70
N GLY A 271 -11.92 20.86 -5.96
CA GLY A 271 -13.03 21.54 -6.58
C GLY A 271 -14.09 21.98 -5.58
N LYS A 272 -15.25 22.38 -6.11
CA LYS A 272 -16.38 22.88 -5.34
C LYS A 272 -17.69 22.24 -5.81
N VAL A 273 -18.52 21.85 -4.84
CA VAL A 273 -19.88 21.37 -5.07
C VAL A 273 -20.87 22.46 -4.68
N GLU A 274 -21.78 22.78 -5.59
CA GLU A 274 -22.84 23.78 -5.40
C GLU A 274 -24.20 23.21 -5.79
N ASP A 275 -25.28 23.84 -5.32
CA ASP A 275 -26.62 23.56 -5.82
C ASP A 275 -26.95 24.40 -7.07
N SER A 276 -28.11 24.16 -7.67
CA SER A 276 -28.57 24.90 -8.86
C SER A 276 -28.76 26.42 -8.65
N LYS A 277 -28.54 26.95 -7.43
CA LYS A 277 -28.59 28.39 -7.11
C LYS A 277 -27.20 28.97 -6.81
N GLY A 278 -26.13 28.21 -7.05
CA GLY A 278 -24.75 28.60 -6.74
C GLY A 278 -24.46 28.62 -5.23
N ARG A 279 -25.26 27.93 -4.42
CA ARG A 279 -25.00 27.85 -2.97
C ARG A 279 -24.07 26.69 -2.70
N PRO A 280 -23.03 26.86 -1.86
CA PRO A 280 -22.12 25.78 -1.54
C PRO A 280 -22.85 24.62 -0.87
N MET A 281 -22.49 23.40 -1.26
CA MET A 281 -23.07 22.19 -0.71
C MET A 281 -22.13 21.54 0.28
N SER A 282 -22.45 21.64 1.56
CA SER A 282 -21.77 20.90 2.62
C SER A 282 -22.16 19.43 2.61
N LYS A 283 -21.22 18.56 2.96
CA LYS A 283 -21.46 17.11 3.15
C LYS A 283 -21.87 16.36 1.89
N ALA A 284 -21.57 16.90 0.70
CA ALA A 284 -21.64 16.13 -0.54
C ALA A 284 -20.51 15.09 -0.52
N LYS A 285 -20.83 13.86 -0.89
CA LYS A 285 -19.85 12.79 -1.03
C LYS A 285 -19.28 12.86 -2.44
N VAL A 286 -17.96 12.99 -2.55
CA VAL A 286 -17.23 13.01 -3.81
C VAL A 286 -16.38 11.75 -3.87
N MET A 287 -16.61 10.89 -4.87
CA MET A 287 -15.99 9.58 -5.00
C MET A 287 -15.20 9.46 -6.30
N VAL A 288 -14.05 8.77 -6.22
CA VAL A 288 -13.27 8.29 -7.35
C VAL A 288 -12.90 6.84 -7.04
N ASP A 289 -13.47 5.89 -7.80
CA ASP A 289 -13.46 4.46 -7.47
C ASP A 289 -13.88 4.21 -5.99
N ALA A 290 -13.01 3.57 -5.21
CA ALA A 290 -13.22 3.27 -3.79
C ALA A 290 -12.84 4.43 -2.85
N LYS A 291 -12.15 5.47 -3.36
CA LYS A 291 -11.73 6.63 -2.56
C LYS A 291 -12.84 7.67 -2.52
N TYR A 292 -12.98 8.36 -1.40
CA TYR A 292 -13.96 9.44 -1.29
C TYR A 292 -13.52 10.54 -0.35
N SER A 293 -14.10 11.72 -0.55
CA SER A 293 -14.04 12.84 0.38
C SER A 293 -15.45 13.38 0.63
N ILE A 294 -15.57 14.19 1.68
CA ILE A 294 -16.82 14.86 2.04
C ILE A 294 -16.56 16.36 1.91
N SER A 295 -17.42 17.06 1.18
CA SER A 295 -17.25 18.50 0.99
C SER A 295 -17.46 19.28 2.30
N ASP A 296 -16.66 20.34 2.45
CA ASP A 296 -16.72 21.23 3.61
C ASP A 296 -17.93 22.18 3.58
N ASN A 297 -18.04 23.08 4.57
CA ASN A 297 -19.14 24.05 4.64
C ASN A 297 -19.17 25.06 3.48
N ALA A 298 -18.04 25.28 2.82
CA ALA A 298 -17.92 26.11 1.62
C ALA A 298 -18.08 25.28 0.33
N GLY A 299 -18.40 23.98 0.45
CA GLY A 299 -18.58 23.06 -0.67
C GLY A 299 -17.27 22.58 -1.30
N ASN A 300 -16.11 22.91 -0.72
CA ASN A 300 -14.83 22.49 -1.27
C ASN A 300 -14.60 21.00 -1.00
N PHE A 301 -13.95 20.32 -1.94
CA PHE A 301 -13.53 18.93 -1.78
C PHE A 301 -12.10 18.72 -2.25
N SER A 302 -11.49 17.64 -1.77
CA SER A 302 -10.19 17.14 -2.22
C SER A 302 -10.21 15.62 -2.15
N VAL A 303 -10.06 14.96 -3.29
CA VAL A 303 -10.11 13.49 -3.40
C VAL A 303 -8.94 12.99 -4.23
N VAL A 304 -8.32 11.91 -3.76
CA VAL A 304 -7.26 11.23 -4.50
C VAL A 304 -7.87 10.48 -5.69
N LYS A 305 -7.31 10.70 -6.88
CA LYS A 305 -7.71 10.01 -8.12
C LYS A 305 -6.72 8.88 -8.39
N ASN A 306 -7.23 7.68 -8.62
CA ASN A 306 -6.37 6.62 -9.13
C ASN A 306 -6.01 6.94 -10.58
N PRO A 307 -4.77 6.72 -11.03
CA PRO A 307 -4.34 6.98 -12.40
C PRO A 307 -5.24 6.36 -13.48
N SER A 308 -5.82 5.19 -13.19
CA SER A 308 -6.76 4.50 -14.09
C SER A 308 -8.21 5.00 -14.03
N SER A 309 -8.57 5.90 -13.12
CA SER A 309 -9.94 6.39 -12.99
C SER A 309 -10.21 7.51 -13.98
N SER A 310 -11.26 7.36 -14.79
CA SER A 310 -11.77 8.44 -15.63
C SER A 310 -13.00 9.14 -15.04
N LYS A 311 -13.62 8.60 -13.97
CA LYS A 311 -14.91 9.09 -13.46
C LYS A 311 -14.83 9.60 -12.03
N LEU A 312 -15.53 10.71 -11.80
CA LEU A 312 -15.80 11.26 -10.48
C LEU A 312 -17.32 11.29 -10.27
N ILE A 313 -17.77 10.72 -9.14
CA ILE A 313 -19.18 10.61 -8.78
C ILE A 313 -19.46 11.52 -7.59
N VAL A 314 -20.47 12.37 -7.68
CA VAL A 314 -20.89 13.25 -6.59
C VAL A 314 -22.34 13.02 -6.22
N SER A 315 -22.59 12.81 -4.94
CA SER A 315 -23.93 12.62 -4.39
C SER A 315 -24.14 13.43 -3.11
N ALA A 316 -25.39 13.84 -2.89
CA ALA A 316 -25.80 14.51 -1.66
C ALA A 316 -27.27 14.18 -1.35
N LYS A 317 -27.65 14.13 -0.07
CA LYS A 317 -29.01 13.78 0.35
C LYS A 317 -30.05 14.73 -0.26
N GLY A 318 -31.00 14.18 -1.01
CA GLY A 318 -32.08 14.93 -1.69
C GLY A 318 -31.68 15.55 -3.03
N TYR A 319 -30.51 15.19 -3.56
CA TYR A 319 -29.98 15.62 -4.84
C TYR A 319 -29.67 14.42 -5.72
N LYS A 320 -29.81 14.60 -7.03
CA LYS A 320 -29.46 13.59 -8.02
C LYS A 320 -27.95 13.42 -8.03
N GLU A 321 -27.51 12.17 -8.12
CA GLU A 321 -26.11 11.85 -8.34
C GLU A 321 -25.65 12.36 -9.72
N VAL A 322 -24.41 12.86 -9.78
CA VAL A 322 -23.76 13.31 -11.01
C VAL A 322 -22.47 12.53 -11.19
N SER A 323 -22.26 12.02 -12.40
CA SER A 323 -21.01 11.40 -12.85
C SER A 323 -20.34 12.32 -13.87
N ILE A 324 -19.06 12.62 -13.66
CA ILE A 324 -18.27 13.51 -14.52
C ILE A 324 -17.06 12.72 -15.01
N GLU A 325 -16.76 12.81 -16.31
CA GLU A 325 -15.47 12.36 -16.82
C GLU A 325 -14.40 13.37 -16.42
N VAL A 326 -13.36 12.90 -15.73
CA VAL A 326 -12.22 13.69 -15.30
C VAL A 326 -11.08 13.40 -16.27
N GLU A 327 -10.93 14.28 -17.25
CA GLU A 327 -9.73 14.26 -18.09
C GLU A 327 -8.50 14.63 -17.26
N ASN A 328 -7.32 14.16 -17.69
CA ASN A 328 -6.06 14.52 -17.03
C ASN A 328 -5.88 16.03 -17.10
N SER A 329 -5.67 16.68 -15.96
CA SER A 329 -5.30 18.09 -15.80
C SER A 329 -6.35 19.16 -16.14
N SER A 330 -7.35 19.36 -15.29
CA SER A 330 -7.92 20.71 -15.15
C SER A 330 -7.17 21.45 -14.04
N LYS A 331 -6.17 22.28 -14.41
CA LYS A 331 -5.53 23.25 -13.50
C LYS A 331 -6.55 24.23 -12.90
N GLU A 332 -7.67 24.38 -13.58
CA GLU A 332 -8.86 25.07 -13.11
C GLU A 332 -9.68 24.05 -12.31
N GLY A 333 -9.87 24.30 -11.01
CA GLY A 333 -10.55 23.37 -10.11
C GLY A 333 -11.92 22.92 -10.62
N ILE A 334 -12.36 21.73 -10.20
CA ILE A 334 -13.59 21.12 -10.73
C ILE A 334 -14.82 21.78 -10.09
N PHE A 335 -15.76 22.28 -10.88
CA PHE A 335 -17.01 22.86 -10.40
C PHE A 335 -18.20 21.95 -10.71
N ILE A 336 -18.95 21.57 -9.68
CA ILE A 336 -20.01 20.56 -9.77
C ILE A 336 -21.32 21.13 -9.25
N VAL A 337 -22.35 21.12 -10.09
CA VAL A 337 -23.69 21.61 -9.72
C VAL A 337 -24.64 20.42 -9.55
N LEU A 338 -25.12 20.19 -8.34
CA LEU A 338 -26.12 19.16 -8.07
C LEU A 338 -27.55 19.72 -8.18
N GLN A 339 -28.42 18.93 -8.81
CA GLN A 339 -29.85 19.21 -8.96
C GLN A 339 -30.66 18.40 -7.96
N LYS A 340 -31.78 18.94 -7.45
CA LYS A 340 -32.64 18.21 -6.51
C LYS A 340 -33.35 17.04 -7.19
N GLU A 341 -33.49 15.91 -6.50
CA GLU A 341 -34.19 14.73 -7.02
C GLU A 341 -35.66 15.01 -7.32
N ASN A 342 -36.33 15.72 -6.41
CA ASN A 342 -37.75 16.03 -6.49
C ASN A 342 -37.96 17.52 -6.75
N GLU A 343 -37.82 17.93 -8.01
CA GLU A 343 -38.31 19.25 -8.46
C GLU A 343 -39.83 19.22 -8.62
N ASN A 344 -40.54 19.27 -7.48
CA ASN A 344 -41.97 19.48 -7.48
C ASN A 344 -42.32 20.86 -8.10
N PHE A 345 -43.54 21.01 -8.63
CA PHE A 345 -43.99 22.20 -9.37
C PHE A 345 -43.66 23.53 -8.66
N ILE A 346 -43.74 23.55 -7.34
CA ILE A 346 -43.39 24.71 -6.49
C ILE A 346 -41.89 25.08 -6.57
N TYR A 347 -41.00 24.09 -6.69
CA TYR A 347 -39.57 24.31 -6.88
C TYR A 347 -39.27 24.93 -8.25
N LYS A 348 -39.91 24.41 -9.31
CA LYS A 348 -39.81 24.97 -10.67
C LYS A 348 -40.36 26.40 -10.73
N LEU A 349 -41.48 26.66 -10.05
CA LEU A 349 -42.05 28.00 -9.93
C LEU A 349 -41.13 28.95 -9.15
N LYS A 350 -40.47 28.49 -8.07
CA LYS A 350 -39.49 29.29 -7.33
C LYS A 350 -38.21 29.57 -8.14
N LEU A 351 -37.75 28.64 -8.98
CA LEU A 351 -36.65 28.89 -9.91
C LEU A 351 -37.05 29.91 -10.97
N TRP A 352 -38.25 29.77 -11.55
CA TRP A 352 -38.79 30.72 -12.54
C TRP A 352 -38.95 32.13 -11.95
N ILE A 353 -39.48 32.26 -10.72
CA ILE A 353 -39.54 33.54 -10.00
C ILE A 353 -38.12 34.08 -9.73
N ALA A 354 -37.20 33.24 -9.26
CA ALA A 354 -35.83 33.68 -9.02
C ALA A 354 -35.11 34.14 -10.30
N ASP A 355 -35.42 33.56 -11.46
CA ASP A 355 -34.84 33.93 -12.75
C ASP A 355 -35.46 35.22 -13.33
N ILE A 356 -36.75 35.45 -13.06
CA ILE A 356 -37.46 36.69 -13.42
C ILE A 356 -37.03 37.87 -12.54
N PHE A 357 -36.86 37.65 -11.24
CA PHE A 357 -36.53 38.70 -10.28
C PHE A 357 -35.01 38.81 -9.99
N GLY A 358 -34.21 37.82 -10.38
CA GLY A 358 -32.75 37.77 -10.20
C GLY A 358 -31.94 38.41 -11.33
N LYS A 359 -32.56 38.72 -12.47
CA LYS A 359 -31.93 39.48 -13.58
C LYS A 359 -31.81 40.99 -13.32
N ILE A 360 -32.11 41.47 -12.12
CA ILE A 360 -31.69 42.79 -11.65
C ILE A 360 -30.49 42.63 -10.71
N LYS A 361 -29.34 42.30 -11.30
CA LYS A 361 -28.04 42.74 -10.79
C LYS A 361 -27.41 43.63 -11.86
N ILE A 362 -27.81 44.90 -11.82
CA ILE A 362 -27.02 46.00 -12.37
C ILE A 362 -26.06 46.44 -11.26
N ARG A 363 -24.83 46.76 -11.69
CA ARG A 363 -23.76 47.55 -11.05
C ARG A 363 -22.64 46.72 -10.43
N PHE A 364 -21.38 47.07 -10.62
CA PHE A 364 -20.67 47.99 -11.52
C PHE A 364 -19.22 47.52 -11.51
#